data_AF-A0A964RIL6-F1
#
_entry.id   AF-A0A964RIL6-F1
#
_cell.length_a   1.000
_cell.length_b   1.000
_cell.length_c   1.000
_cell.angle_alpha   90.00
_cell.angle_beta   90.00
_cell.angle_gamma   90.00
#
_symmetry.space_group_name_H-M   'P 1'
#
loop_
_entity.id
_entity.type
_entity.pdbx_description
1 polymer ?
#
loop_
_entity_poly.entity_id
_entity_poly.type
_entity_poly.pdbx_seq_one_letter_code
_entity_poly.pdbx_strand_id
1 'polypeptide(L)' 'MMKLIVYHGSDKIIDNPSHAGGRKFSDFGLGFYITTNIEMAKSWASRKKEKASYILMS' A
#
# COMPACT_ATOMS: atom_id res chain seq x y z
N MET A 1 5.82 1.76 -25.31
CA MET A 1 5.14 1.19 -24.12
C MET A 1 4.68 2.34 -23.24
N MET A 2 3.44 2.29 -22.72
CA MET A 2 2.96 3.26 -21.72
C MET A 2 3.33 2.78 -20.31
N LYS A 3 3.72 3.72 -19.45
CA LYS A 3 4.01 3.47 -18.05
C LYS A 3 2.76 3.78 -17.23
N LEU A 4 2.28 2.82 -16.45
CA LEU A 4 1.14 3.00 -15.54
C LEU A 4 1.69 3.37 -14.17
N ILE A 5 1.22 4.48 -13.60
CA ILE A 5 1.56 4.89 -12.24
C ILE A 5 0.58 4.25 -11.27
N VAL A 6 1.10 3.57 -10.26
CA VAL A 6 0.31 2.97 -9.18
C VAL A 6 0.85 3.37 -7.80
N TYR A 7 -0.02 3.26 -6.80
CA TYR A 7 0.24 3.67 -5.43
C TYR A 7 -0.02 2.51 -4.46
N HIS A 8 0.85 2.38 -3.48
CA HIS A 8 0.66 1.53 -2.31
C HIS A 8 0.65 2.37 -1.04
N GLY A 9 -0.33 2.16 -0.17
CA GLY A 9 -0.43 2.83 1.13
C GLY A 9 -0.12 1.90 2.30
N SER A 10 0.80 2.29 3.17
CA SER A 10 1.27 1.49 4.31
C SER A 10 1.60 2.35 5.53
N ASP A 11 1.55 1.75 6.72
CA ASP A 11 2.03 2.34 7.98
C ASP A 11 3.54 2.13 8.20
N LYS A 12 4.24 1.58 7.19
CA LYS A 12 5.67 1.29 7.17
C LYS A 12 6.25 1.50 5.79
N ILE A 13 7.52 1.88 5.73
CA ILE A 13 8.32 1.82 4.49
C ILE A 13 8.55 0.35 4.14
N ILE A 14 8.37 0.02 2.85
CA ILE A 14 8.55 -1.34 2.32
C ILE A 14 9.63 -1.25 1.25
N ASP A 15 10.84 -1.69 1.58
CA ASP A 15 11.97 -1.68 0.65
C ASP A 15 11.91 -2.82 -0.37
N ASN A 16 11.36 -3.98 0.03
CA ASN A 16 11.23 -5.15 -0.82
C ASN A 16 9.79 -5.70 -0.80
N PRO A 17 8.92 -5.32 -1.74
CA PRO A 17 7.54 -5.78 -1.77
C PRO A 17 7.49 -7.30 -1.98
N SER A 18 6.61 -7.98 -1.24
CA SER A 18 6.47 -9.44 -1.27
C SER A 18 5.01 -9.85 -1.19
N HIS A 19 4.68 -10.94 -1.88
CA HIS A 19 3.34 -11.53 -1.90
C HIS A 19 2.99 -12.16 -0.54
N ALA A 20 4.00 -12.49 0.28
CA ALA A 20 3.81 -12.96 1.64
C ALA A 20 3.57 -11.82 2.66
N GLY A 21 3.67 -10.56 2.20
CA GLY A 21 3.44 -9.37 3.02
C GLY A 21 1.97 -8.99 3.15
N GLY A 22 1.73 -7.83 3.75
CA GLY A 22 0.39 -7.27 3.89
C GLY A 22 -0.33 -7.71 5.17
N ARG A 23 -1.63 -7.43 5.22
CA ARG A 23 -2.44 -7.59 6.43
C ARG A 23 -3.07 -8.98 6.46
N LYS A 24 -2.84 -9.74 7.53
CA LYS A 24 -3.39 -11.10 7.75
C LYS A 24 -4.91 -11.19 7.64
N PHE A 25 -5.62 -10.10 7.96
CA PHE A 25 -7.08 -10.00 7.96
C PHE A 25 -7.59 -9.06 6.87
N SER A 26 -6.98 -9.09 5.68
CA SER A 26 -7.59 -8.44 4.52
C SER A 26 -8.61 -9.40 3.90
N ASP A 27 -9.70 -8.86 3.34
CA ASP A 27 -10.77 -9.64 2.72
C ASP A 27 -10.30 -10.45 1.49
N PHE A 28 -9.12 -10.12 0.97
CA PHE A 28 -8.52 -10.72 -0.23
C PHE A 28 -7.27 -11.56 0.09
N GLY A 29 -6.96 -11.80 1.37
CA GLY A 29 -5.79 -12.56 1.80
C GLY A 29 -4.52 -11.72 1.95
N LEU A 30 -3.36 -12.39 1.97
CA LEU A 30 -2.04 -11.74 2.05
C LEU A 30 -1.61 -11.26 0.66
N GLY A 31 -0.90 -10.13 0.62
CA GLY A 31 -0.44 -9.54 -0.62
C GLY A 31 -0.04 -8.08 -0.51
N PHE A 32 0.56 -7.58 -1.59
CA PHE A 32 0.95 -6.18 -1.75
C PHE A 32 -0.07 -5.47 -2.66
N TYR A 33 -0.98 -4.71 -2.05
CA TYR A 33 -2.09 -4.08 -2.74
C TYR A 33 -1.69 -2.75 -3.36
N ILE A 34 -2.01 -2.55 -4.63
CA ILE A 34 -1.76 -1.32 -5.38
C ILE A 34 -3.06 -0.74 -5.92
N THR A 35 -3.09 0.57 -6.15
CA THR A 35 -4.23 1.28 -6.72
C THR A 35 -3.75 2.45 -7.57
N THR A 36 -4.48 2.81 -8.62
CA THR A 36 -4.22 4.04 -9.39
C THR A 36 -4.78 5.28 -8.70
N ASN A 37 -5.61 5.11 -7.66
CA ASN A 37 -6.22 6.20 -6.89
C ASN A 37 -5.36 6.55 -5.66
N ILE A 38 -4.71 7.71 -5.70
CA ILE A 38 -3.83 8.18 -4.62
C ILE A 38 -4.56 8.42 -3.29
N GLU A 39 -5.82 8.87 -3.31
CA GLU A 39 -6.60 9.11 -2.09
C GLU A 39 -6.94 7.79 -1.39
N MET A 40 -7.17 6.74 -2.19
CA MET A 40 -7.34 5.39 -1.65
C MET A 40 -6.05 4.90 -0.98
N ALA A 41 -4.89 5.10 -1.61
CA ALA A 41 -3.60 4.76 -0.99
C ALA A 41 -3.35 5.56 0.32
N LYS A 42 -3.64 6.86 0.34
CA LYS A 42 -3.58 7.69 1.57
C LYS A 42 -4.46 7.10 2.68
N SER A 43 -5.69 6.71 2.36
CA SER A 43 -6.60 6.11 3.33
C SER A 43 -6.06 4.81 3.93
N TRP A 44 -5.29 4.03 3.16
CA TRP A 44 -4.67 2.78 3.62
C TRP A 44 -3.46 3.05 4.51
N ALA A 45 -2.66 4.06 4.19
CA ALA A 45 -1.51 4.48 4.97
C ALA A 45 -1.93 5.05 6.34
N SER A 46 -2.99 5.88 6.36
CA SER A 46 -3.47 6.60 7.55
C SER A 46 -4.42 5.81 8.46
N ARG A 47 -4.54 4.48 8.30
CA ARG A 47 -5.48 3.68 9.13
C ARG A 47 -5.12 3.63 10.61
N LYS A 48 -3.88 3.94 10.99
CA LYS A 48 -3.44 4.03 12.39
C LYS A 48 -3.06 5.46 12.70
N LYS A 49 -3.86 6.12 13.55
CA LYS A 49 -3.76 7.55 13.88
C LYS A 49 -2.40 8.00 14.42
N GLU A 50 -1.58 7.07 14.93
CA GLU A 50 -0.31 7.38 15.62
C GLU A 50 0.95 6.94 14.85
N LYS A 51 0.80 6.43 13.61
CA LYS A 51 1.94 5.96 12.83
C LYS A 51 2.19 6.83 11.60
N ALA A 52 3.47 6.99 11.28
CA ALA A 52 3.88 7.58 10.01
C ALA A 52 3.22 6.81 8.85
N SER A 53 2.66 7.56 7.92
CA SER A 53 1.94 7.06 6.75
C SER A 53 2.82 7.23 5.52
N TYR A 54 3.01 6.16 4.74
CA TYR A 54 3.88 6.15 3.58
C TYR A 54 3.10 5.76 2.32
N ILE A 55 3.43 6.42 1.21
CA ILE A 55 2.91 6.08 -0.12
C ILE A 55 4.10 5.73 -1.00
N LEU A 56 4.12 4.51 -1.51
CA LEU A 56 5.08 4.09 -2.54
C LEU A 56 4.45 4.33 -3.91
N MET A 57 5.19 4.97 -4.81
CA MET A 57 4.83 5.14 -6.21
C MET A 57 5.68 4.18 -7.05
N SER A 58 5.05 3.37 -7.90
CA SER A 58 5.73 2.40 -8.79
C SER A 58 5.26 2.55 -10.23
#